data_AF-A0A117PZ77-F1
#
_entry.id   AF-A0A117PZ77-F1
#
_cell.length_a   1.000
_cell.length_b   1.000
_cell.length_c   1.000
_cell.angle_alpha   90.00
_cell.angle_beta   90.00
_cell.angle_gamma   90.00
#
_symmetry.space_group_name_H-M   'P 1'
#
loop_
_entity.id
_entity.type
_entity.pdbx_description
1 polymer ?
#
loop_
_entity_poly.entity_id
_entity_poly.type
_entity_poly.pdbx_seq_one_letter_code
_entity_poly.pdbx_strand_id
1 'polypeptide(L)'
;MTAAFHVLTTGYADERVAGTVTLLLDGETVAIVDPGMVADRRLILDPLAQHGLNPEDVTDVIFSHHHPDHTLNAALFPRPRFHDHMAIYQNDSWEDRDADGYRLSPSITLMTTPGHTAEDVSTLVTADEGLVVLTHLWWTAEGPADDPFAPDREQLRAAREKVLALGPALIVPGHGAPFVPSASTPV
;
A
#
# COMPACT_ATOMS: atom_id res chain seq x y z
N MET A 1 20.79 -1.56 -4.24
CA MET A 1 20.01 -2.69 -3.72
C MET A 1 18.57 -2.44 -4.13
N THR A 2 17.82 -3.48 -4.42
CA THR A 2 16.42 -3.42 -4.88
C THR A 2 15.59 -4.20 -3.88
N ALA A 3 14.37 -3.73 -3.64
CA ALA A 3 13.42 -4.46 -2.81
C ALA A 3 12.67 -5.48 -3.66
N ALA A 4 12.29 -6.61 -3.07
CA ALA A 4 11.30 -7.50 -3.66
C ALA A 4 9.90 -7.11 -3.19
N PHE A 5 8.90 -7.23 -4.06
CA PHE A 5 7.49 -7.09 -3.68
C PHE A 5 6.68 -8.30 -4.14
N HIS A 6 5.69 -8.68 -3.34
CA HIS A 6 4.82 -9.82 -3.60
C HIS A 6 3.38 -9.47 -3.21
N VAL A 7 2.46 -9.50 -4.18
CA VAL A 7 1.03 -9.39 -3.86
C VAL A 7 0.58 -10.70 -3.22
N LEU A 8 0.23 -10.65 -1.94
CA LEU A 8 -0.25 -11.81 -1.19
C LEU A 8 -1.71 -12.11 -1.53
N THR A 9 -2.51 -11.05 -1.67
CA THR A 9 -3.91 -11.14 -2.10
C THR A 9 -4.29 -9.93 -2.94
N THR A 10 -5.01 -10.18 -4.02
CA THR A 10 -5.61 -9.13 -4.85
C THR A 10 -6.89 -8.64 -4.20
N GLY A 11 -7.01 -7.31 -4.03
CA GLY A 11 -8.22 -6.68 -3.50
C GLY A 11 -9.38 -6.70 -4.50
N TYR A 12 -10.54 -6.24 -4.04
CA TYR A 12 -11.75 -6.08 -4.85
C TYR A 12 -12.71 -5.09 -4.18
N ALA A 13 -13.54 -4.42 -4.98
CA ALA A 13 -14.58 -3.50 -4.51
C ALA A 13 -15.82 -3.63 -5.41
N ASP A 14 -16.81 -4.38 -4.94
CA ASP A 14 -18.12 -4.59 -5.58
C ASP A 14 -19.17 -4.89 -4.48
N GLU A 15 -19.93 -6.00 -4.55
CA GLU A 15 -20.81 -6.45 -3.45
C GLU A 15 -20.06 -6.73 -2.12
N ARG A 16 -18.75 -6.93 -2.20
CA ARG A 16 -17.82 -7.10 -1.08
C ARG A 16 -16.59 -6.24 -1.30
N VAL A 17 -15.82 -6.01 -0.23
CA VAL A 17 -14.62 -5.17 -0.28
C VAL A 17 -13.44 -5.81 0.45
N ALA A 18 -12.26 -5.71 -0.15
CA ALA A 18 -10.98 -6.04 0.45
C ALA A 18 -9.85 -5.23 -0.22
N GLY A 19 -8.87 -4.81 0.58
CA GLY A 19 -7.65 -4.19 0.08
C GLY A 19 -6.69 -5.17 -0.58
N THR A 20 -5.85 -4.69 -1.48
CA THR A 20 -4.72 -5.44 -2.03
C THR A 20 -3.59 -5.50 -1.01
N VAL A 21 -3.31 -6.69 -0.47
CA VAL A 21 -2.26 -6.88 0.55
C VAL A 21 -0.95 -7.24 -0.13
N THR A 22 0.12 -6.52 0.20
CA THR A 22 1.44 -6.71 -0.40
C THR A 22 2.53 -6.91 0.65
N LEU A 23 3.43 -7.86 0.40
CA LEU A 23 4.67 -8.07 1.15
C LEU A 23 5.82 -7.36 0.45
N LEU A 24 6.64 -6.64 1.20
CA LEU A 24 7.87 -6.01 0.74
C LEU A 24 9.06 -6.56 1.52
N LEU A 25 10.16 -6.84 0.82
CA LEU A 25 11.41 -7.35 1.40
C LEU A 25 12.59 -6.48 0.95
N ASP A 26 13.30 -5.88 1.91
CA ASP A 26 14.53 -5.11 1.65
C ASP A 26 15.52 -5.24 2.81
N GLY A 27 16.50 -6.13 2.66
CA GLY A 27 17.46 -6.45 3.72
C GLY A 27 16.76 -7.03 4.95
N GLU A 28 16.83 -6.33 6.08
CA GLU A 28 16.14 -6.71 7.33
C GLU A 28 14.69 -6.21 7.38
N THR A 29 14.25 -5.39 6.42
CA THR A 29 12.88 -4.88 6.37
C THR A 29 11.95 -5.93 5.77
N VAL A 30 10.94 -6.34 6.54
CA VAL A 30 9.84 -7.20 6.13
C VAL A 30 8.55 -6.44 6.39
N ALA A 31 8.00 -5.80 5.35
CA ALA A 31 6.85 -4.93 5.48
C ALA A 31 5.58 -5.50 4.85
N ILE A 32 4.45 -5.32 5.51
CA ILE A 32 3.12 -5.62 4.95
C ILE A 32 2.38 -4.32 4.69
N VAL A 33 1.82 -4.18 3.50
CA VAL A 33 0.99 -3.03 3.11
C VAL A 33 -0.47 -3.43 3.07
N ASP A 34 -1.31 -2.65 3.74
CA ASP A 34 -2.77 -2.72 3.73
C ASP A 34 -3.41 -4.09 4.06
N PRO A 35 -3.14 -4.71 5.22
CA PRO A 35 -3.71 -6.02 5.60
C PRO A 35 -5.22 -5.99 5.95
N GLY A 36 -6.08 -5.34 5.19
CA GLY A 36 -7.50 -5.15 5.52
C GLY A 36 -8.49 -6.11 4.83
N MET A 37 -9.66 -6.28 5.46
CA MET A 37 -10.89 -7.05 5.10
C MET A 37 -10.83 -8.26 4.14
N VAL A 38 -9.71 -8.96 4.01
CA VAL A 38 -9.64 -10.21 3.25
C VAL A 38 -10.71 -11.21 3.72
N ALA A 39 -11.27 -11.99 2.80
CA ALA A 39 -12.36 -12.92 3.08
C ALA A 39 -11.98 -14.02 4.10
N ASP A 40 -10.68 -14.33 4.19
CA ASP A 40 -10.11 -15.24 5.18
C ASP A 40 -8.68 -14.78 5.48
N ARG A 41 -8.28 -14.74 6.76
CA ARG A 41 -6.93 -14.35 7.19
C ARG A 41 -5.84 -15.22 6.57
N ARG A 42 -6.16 -16.46 6.19
CA ARG A 42 -5.26 -17.36 5.46
C ARG A 42 -4.81 -16.82 4.11
N LEU A 43 -5.58 -15.92 3.48
CA LEU A 43 -5.16 -15.23 2.25
C LEU A 43 -3.98 -14.27 2.47
N ILE A 44 -3.69 -13.92 3.72
CA ILE A 44 -2.48 -13.17 4.09
C ILE A 44 -1.43 -14.15 4.62
N LEU A 45 -1.82 -15.02 5.56
CA LEU A 45 -0.89 -15.87 6.31
C LEU A 45 -0.27 -17.00 5.47
N ASP A 46 -1.04 -17.66 4.62
CA ASP A 46 -0.52 -18.80 3.84
C ASP A 46 0.49 -18.33 2.77
N PRO A 47 0.24 -17.26 1.99
CA PRO A 47 1.26 -16.71 1.08
C PRO A 47 2.49 -16.18 1.81
N LEU A 48 2.33 -15.52 2.97
CA LEU A 48 3.47 -15.09 3.79
C LEU A 48 4.37 -16.29 4.18
N ALA A 49 3.75 -17.40 4.61
CA ALA A 49 4.46 -18.63 4.96
C ALA A 49 5.15 -19.29 3.74
N GLN A 50 4.62 -19.14 2.52
CA GLN A 50 5.28 -19.60 1.29
C GLN A 50 6.59 -18.85 1.02
N HIS A 51 6.73 -17.62 1.52
CA HIS A 51 7.98 -16.86 1.52
C HIS A 51 8.90 -17.21 2.72
N GLY A 52 8.54 -18.22 3.53
CA GLY A 52 9.32 -18.65 4.68
C GLY A 52 9.23 -17.72 5.89
N LEU A 53 8.23 -16.85 5.93
CA LEU A 53 8.02 -15.85 6.98
C LEU A 53 6.83 -16.22 7.86
N ASN A 54 6.94 -15.93 9.14
CA ASN A 54 5.85 -15.96 10.10
C ASN A 54 5.37 -14.52 10.39
N PRO A 55 4.17 -14.33 10.96
CA PRO A 55 3.69 -13.00 11.34
C PRO A 55 4.64 -12.25 12.29
N GLU A 56 5.39 -12.97 13.13
CA GLU A 56 6.38 -12.43 14.05
C GLU A 56 7.64 -11.88 13.37
N ASP A 57 7.87 -12.24 12.11
CA ASP A 57 9.02 -11.79 11.32
C ASP A 57 8.74 -10.46 10.61
N VAL A 58 7.48 -10.01 10.57
CA VAL A 58 7.09 -8.72 10.00
C VAL A 58 7.57 -7.59 10.89
N THR A 59 8.41 -6.71 10.32
CA THR A 59 9.03 -5.58 11.01
C THR A 59 8.17 -4.32 10.92
N ASP A 60 7.40 -4.17 9.85
CA ASP A 60 6.64 -2.97 9.55
C ASP A 60 5.28 -3.31 8.93
N VAL A 61 4.25 -2.54 9.30
CA VAL A 61 2.94 -2.54 8.63
C VAL A 61 2.66 -1.13 8.18
N ILE A 62 2.34 -0.97 6.89
CA ILE A 62 2.11 0.33 6.27
C ILE A 62 0.62 0.43 5.93
N PHE A 63 -0.01 1.50 6.36
CA PHE A 63 -1.36 1.87 5.98
C PHE A 63 -1.29 2.93 4.89
N SER A 64 -1.89 2.63 3.74
CA SER A 64 -2.15 3.66 2.74
C SER A 64 -3.10 4.72 3.29
N HIS A 65 -4.13 4.30 4.03
CA HIS A 65 -5.06 5.15 4.77
C HIS A 65 -5.85 4.29 5.77
N HIS A 66 -6.77 4.90 6.52
CA HIS A 66 -7.39 4.29 7.70
C HIS A 66 -8.72 3.55 7.47
N HIS A 67 -9.14 3.28 6.23
CA HIS A 67 -10.35 2.48 6.03
C HIS A 67 -10.15 1.02 6.50
N PRO A 68 -11.20 0.35 7.04
CA PRO A 68 -11.06 -0.99 7.60
C PRO A 68 -10.63 -2.07 6.60
N ASP A 69 -11.03 -1.92 5.35
CA ASP A 69 -10.62 -2.76 4.22
C ASP A 69 -9.14 -2.64 3.86
N HIS A 70 -8.40 -1.71 4.47
CA HIS A 70 -6.95 -1.61 4.42
C HIS A 70 -6.26 -1.92 5.76
N THR A 71 -6.96 -1.84 6.90
CA THR A 71 -6.31 -1.91 8.23
C THR A 71 -6.73 -3.09 9.11
N LEU A 72 -7.87 -3.74 8.83
CA LEU A 72 -8.56 -4.62 9.80
C LEU A 72 -7.69 -5.76 10.37
N ASN A 73 -6.77 -6.34 9.60
CA ASN A 73 -5.93 -7.45 10.06
C ASN A 73 -4.51 -7.03 10.45
N ALA A 74 -4.26 -5.74 10.72
CA ALA A 74 -2.97 -5.26 11.23
C ALA A 74 -2.51 -6.03 12.50
N ALA A 75 -3.46 -6.38 13.37
CA ALA A 75 -3.18 -7.13 14.61
C ALA A 75 -2.78 -8.61 14.40
N LEU A 76 -2.73 -9.11 13.16
CA LEU A 76 -2.11 -10.40 12.86
C LEU A 76 -0.60 -10.39 13.15
N PHE A 77 0.03 -9.23 13.09
CA PHE A 77 1.46 -9.04 13.23
C PHE A 77 1.76 -8.47 14.62
N PRO A 78 2.43 -9.23 15.52
CA PRO A 78 2.52 -8.87 16.94
C PRO A 78 3.69 -7.94 17.31
N ARG A 79 4.67 -7.74 16.42
CA ARG A 79 5.89 -6.96 16.69
C ARG A 79 6.17 -5.74 15.80
N PRO A 80 5.39 -5.44 14.75
CA PRO A 80 5.83 -4.46 13.78
C PRO A 80 5.74 -3.04 14.35
N ARG A 81 6.43 -2.12 13.69
CA ARG A 81 6.06 -0.71 13.69
C ARG A 81 4.91 -0.51 12.71
N PHE A 82 3.93 0.32 13.05
CA PHE A 82 2.84 0.66 12.16
C PHE A 82 3.04 2.07 11.63
N HIS A 83 2.87 2.25 10.33
CA HIS A 83 3.16 3.49 9.63
C HIS A 83 1.89 4.02 8.98
N ASP A 84 1.57 5.28 9.28
CA ASP A 84 0.57 6.03 8.51
C ASP A 84 1.16 7.36 7.99
N HIS A 85 0.28 8.27 7.60
CA HIS A 85 0.61 9.60 7.09
C HIS A 85 1.33 10.53 8.07
N MET A 86 1.16 10.35 9.38
CA MET A 86 1.61 11.33 10.38
C MET A 86 2.45 10.76 11.52
N ALA A 87 2.49 9.45 11.70
CA ALA A 87 3.17 8.85 12.85
C ALA A 87 3.67 7.42 12.61
N ILE A 88 4.53 6.98 13.53
CA ILE A 88 4.91 5.58 13.71
C ILE A 88 4.35 5.11 15.06
N TYR A 89 3.69 3.96 15.06
CA TYR A 89 3.15 3.33 16.26
C TYR A 89 3.92 2.06 16.58
N GLN A 90 4.25 1.84 17.86
CA GLN A 90 4.78 0.56 18.31
C GLN A 90 4.41 0.32 19.77
N ASN A 91 3.70 -0.78 20.05
CA ASN A 91 3.13 -1.06 21.36
C ASN A 91 2.23 0.10 21.86
N ASP A 92 2.64 0.79 22.91
CA ASP A 92 2.00 1.98 23.49
C ASP A 92 2.71 3.29 23.13
N SER A 93 3.69 3.23 22.23
CA SER A 93 4.47 4.40 21.77
C SER A 93 3.89 5.00 20.50
N TRP A 94 3.91 6.34 20.47
CA TRP A 94 3.54 7.19 19.34
C TRP A 94 4.71 8.11 19.02
N GLU A 95 5.19 8.08 17.78
CA GLU A 95 6.25 8.96 17.27
C GLU A 95 5.70 9.78 16.11
N ASP A 96 5.62 11.11 16.27
CA ASP A 96 5.24 12.02 15.19
C ASP A 96 6.26 11.96 14.05
N ARG A 97 5.80 11.60 12.86
CA ARG A 97 6.64 11.39 11.68
C ARG A 97 5.81 11.56 10.42
N ASP A 98 6.07 12.65 9.70
CA ASP A 98 5.51 12.89 8.37
C ASP A 98 5.92 11.78 7.39
N ALA A 99 4.95 11.21 6.67
CA ALA A 99 5.20 10.21 5.65
C ALA A 99 5.90 10.74 4.40
N ASP A 100 5.79 12.04 4.08
CA ASP A 100 6.29 12.52 2.79
C ASP A 100 7.83 12.44 2.71
N GLY A 101 8.32 11.53 1.86
CA GLY A 101 9.76 11.29 1.68
C GLY A 101 10.40 10.45 2.79
N TYR A 102 9.61 9.86 3.69
CA TYR A 102 10.14 8.98 4.74
C TYR A 102 10.68 7.69 4.12
N ARG A 103 11.99 7.45 4.29
CA ARG A 103 12.64 6.22 3.86
C ARG A 103 12.52 5.15 4.94
N LEU A 104 11.66 4.17 4.70
CA LEU A 104 11.54 2.98 5.55
C LEU A 104 12.80 2.13 5.48
N SER A 105 13.34 1.98 4.27
CA SER A 105 14.56 1.24 3.94
C SER A 105 15.27 1.91 2.75
N PRO A 106 16.45 1.43 2.30
CA PRO A 106 17.12 1.99 1.12
C PRO A 106 16.27 2.00 -0.15
N SER A 107 15.35 1.04 -0.32
CA SER A 107 14.52 0.88 -1.53
C SER A 107 13.02 1.08 -1.31
N ILE A 108 12.58 1.42 -0.09
CA ILE A 108 11.17 1.64 0.24
C ILE A 108 11.00 3.04 0.84
N THR A 109 10.17 3.88 0.21
CA THR A 109 9.90 5.26 0.63
C THR A 109 8.40 5.51 0.68
N LEU A 110 7.94 6.24 1.68
CA LEU A 110 6.56 6.72 1.78
C LEU A 110 6.43 8.09 1.12
N MET A 111 5.27 8.35 0.52
CA MET A 111 4.95 9.64 -0.11
C MET A 111 3.49 9.95 0.16
N THR A 112 3.21 11.16 0.61
CA THR A 112 1.82 11.60 0.78
C THR A 112 1.18 11.81 -0.60
N THR A 113 -0.02 11.26 -0.75
CA THR A 113 -0.81 11.30 -1.98
C THR A 113 -2.29 11.51 -1.67
N PRO A 114 -2.65 12.62 -0.99
CA PRO A 114 -4.05 12.89 -0.65
C PRO A 114 -4.91 12.85 -1.92
N GLY A 115 -6.04 12.15 -1.86
CA GLY A 115 -6.88 11.86 -3.02
C GLY A 115 -8.17 11.15 -2.62
N HIS A 116 -8.12 9.83 -2.44
CA HIS A 116 -9.26 9.05 -1.94
C HIS A 116 -9.61 9.50 -0.52
N THR A 117 -8.60 9.71 0.32
CA THR A 117 -8.69 10.43 1.59
C THR A 117 -7.65 11.55 1.68
N ALA A 118 -7.83 12.46 2.64
CA ALA A 118 -6.83 13.48 2.94
C ALA A 118 -5.54 12.89 3.57
N GLU A 119 -5.61 11.65 4.05
CA GLU A 119 -4.56 10.95 4.79
C GLU A 119 -3.82 9.92 3.92
N ASP A 120 -4.10 9.88 2.61
CA ASP A 120 -3.54 8.86 1.73
C ASP A 120 -2.01 8.95 1.62
N VAL A 121 -1.37 7.79 1.74
CA VAL A 121 0.06 7.53 1.54
C VAL A 121 0.23 6.50 0.44
N SER A 122 1.15 6.76 -0.48
CA SER A 122 1.65 5.79 -1.44
C SER A 122 3.01 5.24 -0.97
N THR A 123 3.23 3.95 -1.16
CA THR A 123 4.51 3.28 -0.90
C THR A 123 5.27 3.10 -2.21
N LEU A 124 6.43 3.74 -2.32
CA LEU A 124 7.32 3.71 -3.47
C LEU A 124 8.40 2.66 -3.23
N VAL A 125 8.49 1.69 -4.13
CA VAL A 125 9.38 0.53 -4.03
C VAL A 125 10.28 0.49 -5.25
N THR A 126 11.59 0.63 -5.04
CA THR A 126 12.58 0.44 -6.11
C THR A 126 12.90 -1.05 -6.24
N ALA A 127 12.26 -1.72 -7.21
CA ALA A 127 12.42 -3.14 -7.50
C ALA A 127 13.31 -3.38 -8.74
N ASP A 128 13.60 -4.65 -9.06
CA ASP A 128 14.47 -5.02 -10.19
C ASP A 128 13.85 -4.61 -11.54
N GLU A 129 12.53 -4.66 -11.65
CA GLU A 129 11.73 -4.25 -12.80
C GLU A 129 11.52 -2.73 -12.90
N GLY A 130 11.94 -1.96 -11.90
CA GLY A 130 11.79 -0.51 -11.82
C GLY A 130 10.98 -0.04 -10.61
N LEU A 131 10.45 1.17 -10.69
CA LEU A 131 9.64 1.75 -9.62
C LEU A 131 8.25 1.11 -9.58
N VAL A 132 7.90 0.54 -8.44
CA VAL A 132 6.55 0.03 -8.14
C VAL A 132 5.90 0.96 -7.13
N VAL A 133 4.65 1.35 -7.38
CA VAL A 133 3.90 2.24 -6.48
C VAL A 133 2.65 1.53 -5.97
N LEU A 134 2.56 1.31 -4.67
CA LEU A 134 1.38 0.80 -3.99
C LEU A 134 0.56 2.00 -3.51
N THR A 135 -0.71 2.09 -3.88
CA THR A 135 -1.51 3.30 -3.67
C THR A 135 -3.02 3.03 -3.73
N HIS A 136 -3.81 3.91 -3.10
CA HIS A 136 -5.27 3.93 -3.24
C HIS A 136 -5.78 4.97 -4.25
N LEU A 137 -4.89 5.68 -4.96
CA LEU A 137 -5.32 6.63 -6.00
C LEU A 137 -6.16 5.97 -7.13
N TRP A 138 -6.03 4.64 -7.28
CA TRP A 138 -6.87 3.82 -8.15
C TRP A 138 -7.39 2.62 -7.38
N TRP A 139 -8.68 2.29 -7.56
CA TRP A 139 -9.23 1.03 -7.05
C TRP A 139 -8.76 -0.14 -7.91
N THR A 140 -8.84 0.00 -9.23
CA THR A 140 -8.40 -0.99 -10.23
C THR A 140 -7.74 -0.28 -11.41
N ALA A 141 -7.16 -1.03 -12.35
CA ALA A 141 -6.60 -0.49 -13.58
C ALA A 141 -7.68 0.20 -14.46
N GLU A 142 -8.91 -0.31 -14.40
CA GLU A 142 -10.05 0.15 -15.17
C GLU A 142 -10.81 1.31 -14.50
N GLY A 143 -10.46 1.66 -13.27
CA GLY A 143 -11.03 2.78 -12.54
C GLY A 143 -11.67 2.39 -11.21
N PRO A 144 -12.67 3.15 -10.74
CA PRO A 144 -13.37 4.20 -11.49
C PRO A 144 -12.49 5.43 -11.79
N ALA A 145 -12.74 6.08 -12.93
CA ALA A 145 -12.07 7.33 -13.28
C ALA A 145 -12.46 8.45 -12.31
N ASP A 146 -13.74 8.54 -11.98
CA ASP A 146 -14.25 9.37 -10.88
C ASP A 146 -14.44 8.47 -9.66
N ASP A 147 -13.55 8.56 -8.68
CA ASP A 147 -13.78 7.92 -7.38
C ASP A 147 -15.01 8.56 -6.70
N PRO A 148 -16.08 7.78 -6.43
CA PRO A 148 -17.30 8.31 -5.82
C PRO A 148 -17.13 8.69 -4.34
N PHE A 149 -16.07 8.21 -3.67
CA PHE A 149 -15.78 8.45 -2.26
C PHE A 149 -14.69 9.50 -2.04
N ALA A 150 -13.93 9.86 -3.08
CA ALA A 150 -12.95 10.93 -3.00
C ALA A 150 -13.64 12.28 -2.72
N PRO A 151 -13.26 13.01 -1.66
CA PRO A 151 -13.89 14.27 -1.28
C PRO A 151 -13.55 15.42 -2.24
N ASP A 152 -12.39 15.36 -2.89
CA ASP A 152 -11.92 16.36 -3.85
C ASP A 152 -11.33 15.65 -5.09
N ARG A 153 -12.06 15.78 -6.21
CA ARG A 153 -11.70 15.14 -7.49
C ARG A 153 -10.48 15.76 -8.15
N GLU A 154 -10.27 17.07 -7.98
CA GLU A 154 -9.11 17.75 -8.56
C GLU A 154 -7.85 17.41 -7.77
N GLN A 155 -7.97 17.25 -6.44
CA GLN A 155 -6.88 16.74 -5.61
C GLN A 155 -6.50 15.30 -6.00
N LEU A 156 -7.49 14.40 -6.14
CA LEU A 156 -7.25 13.03 -6.60
C LEU A 156 -6.55 13.00 -7.97
N ARG A 157 -7.06 13.80 -8.92
CA ARG A 157 -6.46 13.97 -10.26
C ARG A 157 -5.01 14.42 -10.17
N ALA A 158 -4.72 15.47 -9.41
CA ALA A 158 -3.37 15.99 -9.24
C ALA A 158 -2.42 14.97 -8.61
N ALA A 159 -2.90 14.16 -7.65
CA ALA A 159 -2.12 13.10 -7.03
C ALA A 159 -1.83 11.95 -8.02
N ARG A 160 -2.80 11.56 -8.86
CA ARG A 160 -2.60 10.60 -9.95
C ARG A 160 -1.56 11.08 -10.96
N GLU A 161 -1.65 12.34 -11.40
CA GLU A 161 -0.66 12.96 -12.28
C GLU A 161 0.73 12.97 -11.65
N LYS A 162 0.84 13.34 -10.36
CA LYS A 162 2.09 13.31 -9.60
C LYS A 162 2.71 11.90 -9.59
N VAL A 163 1.92 10.86 -9.31
CA VAL A 163 2.40 9.46 -9.29
C VAL A 163 2.80 8.99 -10.68
N LEU A 164 2.01 9.26 -11.72
CA LEU A 164 2.34 8.87 -13.09
C LEU A 164 3.61 9.58 -13.60
N ALA A 165 3.85 10.83 -13.19
CA ALA A 165 5.05 11.58 -13.53
C ALA A 165 6.35 10.97 -12.94
N LEU A 166 6.25 10.10 -11.93
CA LEU A 166 7.40 9.34 -11.42
C LEU A 166 7.87 8.23 -12.39
N GLY A 167 7.09 7.93 -13.43
CA GLY A 167 7.34 6.86 -14.37
C GLY A 167 7.34 5.46 -13.73
N PRO A 168 6.31 5.09 -12.92
CA PRO A 168 6.27 3.75 -12.34
C PRO A 168 6.20 2.67 -13.41
N ALA A 169 7.00 1.63 -13.24
CA ALA A 169 6.94 0.41 -14.04
C ALA A 169 5.65 -0.37 -13.75
N LEU A 170 5.16 -0.30 -12.51
CA LEU A 170 3.95 -0.98 -12.06
C LEU A 170 3.23 -0.17 -10.97
N ILE A 171 1.90 -0.20 -10.99
CA ILE A 171 1.05 0.29 -9.91
C ILE A 171 0.31 -0.88 -9.29
N VAL A 172 0.31 -0.95 -7.96
CA VAL A 172 -0.54 -1.86 -7.18
C VAL A 172 -1.71 -1.03 -6.63
N PRO A 173 -2.93 -1.20 -7.17
CA PRO A 173 -4.09 -0.41 -6.76
C PRO A 173 -4.75 -0.97 -5.49
N GLY A 174 -5.63 -0.17 -4.88
CA GLY A 174 -6.29 -0.50 -3.62
C GLY A 174 -7.16 -1.76 -3.66
N HIS A 175 -7.80 -2.06 -4.79
CA HIS A 175 -8.84 -3.10 -4.90
C HIS A 175 -8.73 -3.92 -6.20
N GLY A 176 -7.52 -4.19 -6.68
CA GLY A 176 -7.34 -4.88 -7.95
C GLY A 176 -5.92 -5.39 -8.19
N ALA A 177 -5.76 -6.09 -9.31
CA ALA A 177 -4.46 -6.64 -9.69
C ALA A 177 -3.49 -5.50 -10.05
N PRO A 178 -2.17 -5.68 -9.83
CA PRO A 178 -1.18 -4.74 -10.31
C PRO A 178 -1.26 -4.54 -11.82
N PHE A 179 -1.00 -3.32 -12.28
CA PHE A 179 -1.06 -2.98 -13.70
C PHE A 179 0.10 -2.08 -14.12
N VAL A 180 0.46 -2.19 -15.40
CA VAL A 180 1.44 -1.31 -16.04
C VAL A 180 0.72 -0.02 -16.47
N PRO A 181 1.16 1.16 -16.02
CA PRO A 181 0.56 2.42 -16.44
C PRO A 181 0.66 2.63 -17.95
N SER A 182 -0.35 3.25 -18.53
CA SER A 182 -0.38 3.56 -19.97
C SER A 182 -1.14 4.86 -20.24
N ALA A 183 -1.21 5.26 -21.51
CA ALA A 183 -1.98 6.43 -21.92
C ALA A 183 -3.49 6.32 -21.61
N SER A 184 -4.01 5.12 -21.31
CA SER A 184 -5.40 4.92 -20.90
C SER A 184 -5.59 4.83 -19.38
N THR A 185 -4.53 4.94 -18.58
CA THR A 185 -4.66 4.97 -17.12
C THR A 185 -5.48 6.19 -16.71
N PRO A 186 -6.55 6.02 -15.92
CA PRO A 186 -7.40 7.14 -15.51
C PRO A 186 -6.63 8.21 -14.74
N VAL A 187 -6.97 9.47 -15.00
CA VAL A 187 -6.45 10.67 -14.31
C VAL A 187 -7.62 11.46 -13.77
#